data_AF-A0A7C7A205-F1
#
_entry.id   AF-A0A7C7A205-F1
#
_cell.length_a   1.000
_cell.length_b   1.000
_cell.length_c   1.000
_cell.angle_alpha   90.00
_cell.angle_beta   90.00
_cell.angle_gamma   90.00
#
_symmetry.space_group_name_H-M   'P 1'
#
loop_
_entity.id
_entity.type
_entity.pdbx_description
1 polymer ?
#
loop_
_entity_poly.entity_id
_entity_poly.type
_entity_poly.pdbx_seq_one_letter_code
_entity_poly.pdbx_strand_id
1 'polypeptide(L)' 'IGEMTSQNVKEFFKAFANSAGITLHINLAYGENDHHKAEAIFKAFSLALKHASKVEPCQASSLPSSKGVI' A
#
# COMPACT_ATOMS: atom_id res chain seq x y z
N ILE A 1 -5.71 8.24 -17.33
CA ILE A 1 -6.02 9.13 -16.19
C ILE A 1 -5.17 10.38 -16.38
N GLY A 2 -5.74 11.41 -17.03
CA GLY A 2 -4.90 12.44 -17.65
C GLY A 2 -3.89 11.76 -18.57
N GLU A 3 -2.61 12.09 -18.42
CA GLU A 3 -1.48 11.53 -19.19
C GLU A 3 -1.02 10.13 -18.72
N MET A 4 -1.43 9.68 -17.53
CA MET A 4 -1.02 8.37 -17.00
C MET A 4 -1.89 7.24 -17.56
N THR A 5 -1.28 6.18 -18.10
CA THR A 5 -2.02 4.98 -18.53
C THR A 5 -2.50 4.18 -17.32
N SER A 6 -3.69 3.58 -17.40
CA SER A 6 -4.27 2.81 -16.28
C SER A 6 -3.41 1.59 -15.90
N GLN A 7 -2.65 1.04 -16.85
CA GLN A 7 -1.68 -0.03 -16.62
C GLN A 7 -0.53 0.39 -15.69
N ASN A 8 -0.12 1.67 -15.72
CA ASN A 8 0.96 2.15 -14.87
C ASN A 8 0.62 2.12 -13.37
N VAL A 9 -0.67 2.09 -12.99
CA VAL A 9 -1.08 1.99 -11.58
C VAL A 9 -0.58 0.68 -10.96
N LYS A 10 -0.70 -0.43 -11.69
CA LYS A 10 -0.21 -1.73 -11.22
C LYS A 10 1.31 -1.75 -11.10
N GLU A 11 2.01 -1.25 -12.11
CA GLU A 11 3.48 -1.22 -12.12
C GLU A 11 4.04 -0.29 -11.05
N PHE A 12 3.36 0.82 -10.77
CA PHE A 12 3.69 1.71 -9.64
C PHE A 12 3.69 0.94 -8.31
N PHE A 13 2.60 0.24 -7.97
CA PHE A 13 2.52 -0.48 -6.69
C PHE A 13 3.46 -1.68 -6.62
N LYS A 14 3.74 -2.34 -7.75
CA LYS A 14 4.76 -3.39 -7.82
C LYS A 14 6.15 -2.84 -7.54
N ALA A 15 6.53 -1.75 -8.20
CA ALA A 15 7.81 -1.09 -7.97
C ALA A 15 7.93 -0.54 -6.55
N PHE A 16 6.86 0.05 -6.02
CA PHE A 16 6.79 0.54 -4.65
C PHE A 16 7.00 -0.58 -3.63
N ALA A 17 6.25 -1.69 -3.72
CA ALA A 17 6.36 -2.81 -2.78
C ALA A 17 7.78 -3.41 -2.77
N ASN A 18 8.37 -3.59 -3.95
CA ASN A 18 9.74 -4.09 -4.08
C ASN A 18 10.76 -3.14 -3.46
N SER A 19 10.62 -1.84 -3.69
CA SER A 19 11.59 -0.84 -3.21
C SER A 19 11.47 -0.59 -1.71
N ALA A 20 10.25 -0.66 -1.18
CA ALA A 20 9.97 -0.47 0.24
C ALA A 20 10.18 -1.75 1.08
N GLY A 21 10.37 -2.91 0.44
CA GLY A 21 10.51 -4.19 1.15
C GLY A 21 9.25 -4.63 1.90
N ILE A 22 8.07 -4.23 1.41
CA ILE A 22 6.79 -4.54 2.06
C ILE A 22 6.01 -5.62 1.30
N THR A 23 5.18 -6.35 2.03
CA THR A 23 4.14 -7.18 1.42
C THR A 23 2.89 -6.34 1.24
N LEU A 24 2.44 -6.14 0.00
CA LEU A 24 1.30 -5.30 -0.35
C LEU A 24 0.26 -6.10 -1.14
N HIS A 25 -0.98 -6.12 -0.64
CA HIS A 25 -2.13 -6.69 -1.33
C HIS A 25 -3.13 -5.58 -1.66
N ILE A 26 -3.53 -5.49 -2.93
CA ILE A 26 -4.56 -4.58 -3.40
C ILE A 26 -5.61 -5.42 -4.11
N ASN A 27 -6.84 -5.37 -3.62
CA ASN A 27 -8.00 -5.98 -4.26
C ASN A 27 -9.10 -4.94 -4.39
N LEU A 28 -9.42 -4.55 -5.62
CA LEU A 28 -10.50 -3.64 -5.91
C LEU A 28 -11.77 -4.46 -6.17
N ALA A 29 -12.75 -4.38 -5.27
CA ALA A 29 -13.96 -5.20 -5.33
C ALA A 29 -14.79 -4.99 -6.60
N TYR A 30 -14.91 -3.73 -7.06
CA TYR A 30 -15.64 -3.35 -8.26
C TYR A 30 -15.23 -1.96 -8.73
N GLY A 31 -15.64 -1.59 -9.95
CA GLY A 31 -15.56 -0.24 -10.48
C GLY A 31 -15.70 -0.22 -12.00
N GLU A 32 -16.15 0.90 -12.54
CA GLU A 32 -16.31 1.09 -14.00
C GLU A 32 -15.31 2.10 -14.52
N ASN A 33 -15.23 3.28 -13.88
CA ASN A 33 -14.35 4.37 -14.27
C ASN A 33 -12.91 4.19 -13.74
N ASP A 34 -11.93 4.11 -14.64
CA ASP A 34 -10.53 3.88 -14.28
C ASP A 34 -9.90 4.96 -13.38
N HIS A 35 -10.32 6.22 -13.49
CA HIS A 35 -9.87 7.29 -12.59
C HIS A 35 -10.33 7.02 -11.15
N HIS A 36 -11.61 6.71 -10.95
CA HIS A 36 -12.14 6.38 -9.62
C HIS A 36 -11.53 5.09 -9.07
N LYS A 37 -11.30 4.07 -9.91
CA LYS A 37 -10.61 2.84 -9.50
C LYS A 37 -9.22 3.14 -8.95
N ALA A 38 -8.42 3.91 -9.69
CA ALA A 38 -7.09 4.28 -9.25
C ALA A 38 -7.14 5.11 -7.97
N GLU A 39 -7.97 6.16 -7.91
CA GLU A 39 -8.10 7.01 -6.73
C GLU A 39 -8.53 6.21 -5.49
N ALA A 40 -9.48 5.28 -5.62
CA ALA A 40 -9.90 4.39 -4.55
C ALA A 40 -8.74 3.52 -4.04
N ILE A 41 -7.94 2.96 -4.95
CA ILE A 41 -6.74 2.18 -4.61
C ILE A 41 -5.74 3.04 -3.83
N PHE A 42 -5.41 4.25 -4.32
CA PHE A 42 -4.45 5.14 -3.64
C PHE A 42 -4.94 5.59 -2.26
N LYS A 43 -6.24 5.91 -2.13
CA LYS A 43 -6.84 6.27 -0.84
C LYS A 43 -6.78 5.10 0.15
N ALA A 44 -7.21 3.91 -0.25
CA ALA A 44 -7.16 2.72 0.61
C ALA A 44 -5.72 2.38 1.02
N PHE A 45 -4.78 2.45 0.06
CA PHE A 45 -3.36 2.26 0.32
C PHE A 45 -2.81 3.26 1.34
N SER A 46 -3.12 4.56 1.22
CA SER A 46 -2.62 5.58 2.15
C SER A 46 -3.08 5.35 3.59
N LEU A 47 -4.32 4.89 3.79
CA LEU A 47 -4.86 4.56 5.11
C LEU A 47 -4.15 3.34 5.69
N ALA A 48 -3.99 2.28 4.89
CA ALA A 48 -3.29 1.07 5.32
C ALA A 48 -1.82 1.36 5.68
N LEU A 49 -1.12 2.15 4.85
CA LEU A 49 0.27 2.53 5.10
C LEU A 49 0.40 3.38 6.36
N LYS A 50 -0.48 4.38 6.55
CA LYS A 50 -0.50 5.20 7.77
C LYS A 50 -0.69 4.37 9.03
N HIS A 51 -1.55 3.36 8.98
CA HIS A 51 -1.77 2.45 10.11
C HIS A 51 -0.55 1.57 10.36
N ALA A 52 0.05 1.01 9.30
CA ALA A 52 1.22 0.16 9.40
C ALA A 52 2.49 0.92 9.86
N SER A 53 2.63 2.20 9.51
CA SER A 53 3.78 3.03 9.87
C SER A 53 3.64 3.74 11.22
N LYS A 54 2.55 3.52 11.96
CA LYS A 54 2.32 4.19 13.23
C LYS A 54 3.24 3.61 14.30
N VAL A 55 3.98 4.48 14.99
CA VAL A 55 4.79 4.08 16.15
C VAL A 55 3.87 3.94 17.35
N GLU A 56 3.72 2.71 17.86
CA GLU A 56 2.93 2.43 19.05
C GLU A 56 3.78 2.59 20.32
N PRO A 57 3.42 3.48 21.26
CA PRO A 57 4.24 3.79 22.44
C PRO A 57 4.56 2.59 23.32
N CYS A 58 3.64 1.62 23.44
CA CYS A 58 3.83 0.42 24.24
C CYS A 58 4.72 -0.64 23.57
N GLN A 59 4.96 -0.56 22.25
CA GLN A 59 5.79 -1.49 21.48
C GLN A 59 7.12 -0.87 21.04
N ALA A 60 7.42 0.35 21.48
CA ALA A 60 8.64 1.07 21.08
C ALA A 60 9.94 0.29 21.40
N SER A 61 9.88 -0.73 22.26
CA SER A 61 11.00 -1.58 22.64
C SER A 61 10.92 -3.02 22.11
N SER A 62 9.80 -3.46 21.53
CA SER A 62 9.61 -4.84 21.07
C SER A 62 9.40 -4.90 19.56
N LEU A 63 10.32 -5.59 18.88
CA LEU A 63 10.17 -5.85 17.46
C LEU A 63 8.92 -6.73 17.24
N PRO A 64 7.99 -6.34 16.34
CA PRO A 64 6.75 -7.10 16.08
C PRO A 64 7.03 -8.33 15.19
N SER A 65 7.96 -9.18 15.61
CA SER A 65 8.33 -10.42 14.94
C SER A 65 8.70 -11.48 15.97
N SER A 66 8.03 -12.64 15.93
CA SER A 66 8.35 -13.79 16.79
C SER A 66 9.74 -14.37 16.53
N LYS A 67 10.33 -14.08 15.36
CA LYS A 67 11.69 -14.49 14.98
C LYS A 67 12.75 -13.48 15.44
N GLY A 68 12.37 -12.32 15.97
CA GLY A 68 13.30 -11.28 16.39
C GLY A 68 13.98 -10.53 15.24
N VAL A 69 13.55 -10.73 13.99
CA VAL A 69 14.03 -10.04 12.78
C VAL A 69 12.87 -9.75 11.81
N ILE A 70 13.00 -8.71 10.97
CA ILE A 70 12.07 -8.35 9.87
C ILE A 70 12.78 -8.54 8.54
#